data_AF-A0A1F4F093-F1
#
_entry.id   AF-A0A1F4F093-F1
#
_cell.length_a   1.000
_cell.length_b   1.000
_cell.length_c   1.000
_cell.angle_alpha   90.00
_cell.angle_beta   90.00
_cell.angle_gamma   90.00
#
_symmetry.space_group_name_H-M   'P 1'
#
loop_
_entity.id
_entity.type
_entity.pdbx_description
1 polymer ?
#
loop_
_entity_poly.entity_id
_entity_poly.type
_entity_poly.pdbx_seq_one_letter_code
_entity_poly.pdbx_strand_id
1 'polypeptide(L)'
;MLPERRSSFVLNTTISEMILLLFFLLLLLLVYAYIRNAEVDSQRLIAIGRAAEAEKAVADLKVRVDRLQSFYDRIVARLPDADKASVADTLVALDKLKASILAMDKKKEELEKDILAHEALIERLKSNIPVAQIPDKMRKEIGDLASCKKATEQLPVMQSKSKELETDNKNLRDIAKDAIAQAARCGGKGEEYVACWRDRETKKIQYVFDVFLDGKSVRVGRRWPADRQEEMNSFPVERSLEGRTVTVEEFLHSTQAIFAKSVGDNCRHFVVIHGDRRKMDGTMFEHFIRVQDHFYKQSNIK
;
A
#
# COMPACT_ATOMS: atom_id res chain seq x y z
N MET A 1 -32.71 -74.88 7.23
CA MET A 1 -31.47 -74.84 6.43
C MET A 1 -31.10 -73.38 6.25
N LEU A 2 -29.94 -72.97 6.79
CA LEU A 2 -29.47 -71.58 6.83
C LEU A 2 -28.68 -71.24 5.55
N PRO A 3 -28.72 -69.98 5.07
CA PRO A 3 -28.00 -69.57 3.88
C PRO A 3 -26.50 -69.39 4.16
N GLU A 4 -25.68 -69.98 3.29
CA GLU A 4 -24.23 -69.82 3.27
C GLU A 4 -23.83 -68.37 3.00
N ARG A 5 -23.09 -67.81 3.96
CA ARG A 5 -22.53 -66.46 3.93
C ARG A 5 -21.26 -66.48 3.07
N ARG A 6 -21.35 -66.03 1.82
CA ARG A 6 -20.16 -65.73 0.99
C ARG A 6 -19.56 -64.39 1.42
N SER A 7 -18.58 -64.42 2.32
CA SER A 7 -17.72 -63.26 2.63
C SER A 7 -16.26 -63.64 2.45
N SER A 8 -15.84 -63.85 1.19
CA SER A 8 -14.44 -64.14 0.87
C SER A 8 -14.10 -63.54 -0.50
N PHE A 9 -14.15 -62.22 -0.59
CA PHE A 9 -13.57 -61.50 -1.71
C PHE A 9 -13.15 -60.08 -1.29
N VAL A 10 -12.33 -59.99 -0.26
CA VAL A 10 -11.62 -58.74 0.04
C VAL A 10 -10.24 -59.17 0.52
N LEU A 11 -9.18 -58.74 -0.19
CA LEU A 11 -7.75 -58.99 0.07
C LEU A 11 -7.13 -60.24 -0.58
N ASN A 12 -7.25 -60.35 -1.91
CA ASN A 12 -6.21 -60.98 -2.74
C ASN A 12 -5.19 -59.92 -3.21
N THR A 13 -4.98 -58.87 -2.44
CA THR A 13 -3.87 -57.93 -2.66
C THR A 13 -2.60 -58.61 -2.22
N THR A 14 -1.64 -58.75 -3.13
CA THR A 14 -0.36 -59.37 -2.81
C THR A 14 0.38 -58.52 -1.77
N ILE A 15 1.20 -59.13 -0.91
CA ILE A 15 1.99 -58.41 0.11
C ILE A 15 2.79 -57.27 -0.54
N SER A 16 3.30 -57.48 -1.75
CA SER A 16 3.99 -56.48 -2.55
C SER A 16 3.12 -55.27 -2.90
N GLU A 17 1.83 -55.47 -3.15
CA GLU A 17 0.86 -54.41 -3.44
C GLU A 17 0.52 -53.60 -2.18
N MET A 18 0.43 -54.24 -1.02
CA MET A 18 0.29 -53.52 0.27
C MET A 18 1.53 -52.67 0.58
N ILE A 19 2.72 -53.18 0.30
CA ILE A 19 3.98 -52.43 0.48
C ILE A 19 4.04 -51.23 -0.47
N LEU A 20 3.64 -51.41 -1.74
CA LEU A 20 3.56 -50.30 -2.71
C LEU A 20 2.56 -49.22 -2.30
N LEU A 21 1.39 -49.61 -1.81
CA LEU A 21 0.39 -48.67 -1.30
C LEU A 21 0.91 -47.91 -0.08
N LEU A 22 1.61 -48.59 0.83
CA LEU A 22 2.19 -47.96 2.01
C LEU A 22 3.33 -47.00 1.64
N PHE A 23 4.15 -47.35 0.64
CA PHE A 23 5.19 -46.46 0.11
C PHE A 23 4.60 -45.22 -0.56
N PHE A 24 3.54 -45.40 -1.36
CA PHE A 24 2.82 -44.30 -2.00
C PHE A 24 2.21 -43.36 -0.96
N LEU A 25 1.64 -43.89 0.12
CA LEU A 25 1.04 -43.11 1.20
C LEU A 25 2.11 -42.33 1.99
N LEU A 26 3.28 -42.93 2.23
CA LEU A 26 4.42 -42.24 2.83
C LEU A 26 4.95 -41.11 1.93
N LEU A 27 5.07 -41.33 0.62
CA LEU A 27 5.46 -40.28 -0.33
C LEU A 27 4.46 -39.13 -0.34
N LEU A 28 3.16 -39.44 -0.30
CA LEU A 28 2.09 -38.44 -0.28
C LEU A 28 2.14 -37.59 1.00
N LEU A 29 2.40 -38.23 2.14
CA LEU A 29 2.61 -37.53 3.42
C LEU A 29 3.87 -36.66 3.40
N LEU A 30 4.94 -37.13 2.77
CA LEU A 30 6.21 -36.39 2.67
C LEU A 30 6.07 -35.16 1.77
N VAL A 31 5.40 -35.31 0.62
CA VAL A 31 5.06 -34.18 -0.27
C VAL A 31 4.14 -33.20 0.43
N TYR A 32 3.12 -33.68 1.16
CA TYR A 32 2.22 -32.83 1.94
C TYR A 32 2.97 -32.03 3.02
N ALA A 33 3.86 -32.70 3.77
CA ALA A 33 4.69 -32.04 4.79
C ALA A 33 5.65 -31.02 4.18
N TYR A 34 6.24 -31.32 3.01
CA TYR A 34 7.13 -30.41 2.29
C TYR A 34 6.41 -29.15 1.81
N ILE A 35 5.24 -29.31 1.17
CA ILE A 35 4.42 -28.18 0.70
C ILE A 35 4.00 -27.30 1.89
N ARG A 36 3.53 -27.91 2.97
CA ARG A 36 3.10 -27.18 4.17
C ARG A 36 4.25 -26.40 4.81
N ASN A 37 5.45 -26.97 4.88
CA ASN A 37 6.62 -26.28 5.43
C ASN A 37 7.08 -25.11 4.54
N ALA A 38 7.06 -25.28 3.21
CA ALA A 38 7.42 -24.22 2.27
C ALA A 38 6.45 -23.03 2.34
N GLU A 39 5.16 -23.29 2.54
CA GLU A 39 4.14 -22.24 2.73
C GLU A 39 4.35 -21.45 4.03
N VAL A 40 4.70 -22.15 5.12
CA VAL A 40 5.02 -21.52 6.42
C VAL A 40 6.28 -20.64 6.31
N ASP A 41 7.32 -21.09 5.60
CA ASP A 41 8.54 -20.30 5.43
C ASP A 41 8.34 -19.07 4.54
N SER A 42 7.50 -19.16 3.51
CA SER A 42 7.11 -17.99 2.70
C SER A 42 6.35 -16.95 3.52
N GLN A 43 5.37 -17.39 4.34
CA GLN A 43 4.62 -16.50 5.23
C GLN A 43 5.52 -15.84 6.28
N ARG A 44 6.52 -16.56 6.80
CA ARG A 44 7.53 -16.00 7.73
C ARG A 44 8.35 -14.89 7.10
N LEU A 45 8.84 -15.07 5.87
CA LEU A 45 9.63 -14.04 5.17
C LEU A 45 8.79 -12.77 4.93
N ILE A 46 7.51 -12.92 4.60
CA ILE A 46 6.58 -11.78 4.47
C ILE A 46 6.35 -11.10 5.81
N ALA A 47 6.18 -11.85 6.89
CA ALA A 47 5.99 -11.31 8.23
C ALA A 47 7.23 -10.55 8.74
N ILE A 48 8.43 -11.08 8.50
CA ILE A 48 9.71 -10.42 8.83
C ILE A 48 9.85 -9.10 8.06
N GLY A 49 9.52 -9.09 6.77
CA GLY A 49 9.53 -7.86 5.97
C GLY A 49 8.57 -6.79 6.50
N ARG A 50 7.35 -7.18 6.89
CA ARG A 50 6.37 -6.26 7.50
C ARG A 50 6.81 -5.76 8.88
N ALA A 51 7.45 -6.60 9.68
CA ALA A 51 7.98 -6.22 10.99
C ALA A 51 9.11 -5.19 10.86
N ALA A 52 10.04 -5.40 9.91
CA ALA A 52 11.12 -4.45 9.64
C ALA A 52 10.60 -3.08 9.12
N GLU A 53 9.56 -3.09 8.29
CA GLU A 53 8.89 -1.85 7.85
C GLU A 53 8.19 -1.13 9.02
N ALA A 54 7.52 -1.87 9.89
CA ALA A 54 6.87 -1.32 11.09
C ALA A 54 7.90 -0.70 12.05
N GLU A 55 9.04 -1.34 12.26
CA GLU A 55 10.13 -0.82 13.10
C GLU A 55 10.69 0.49 12.54
N LYS A 56 10.87 0.58 11.22
CA LYS A 56 11.30 1.82 10.56
C LYS A 56 10.27 2.94 10.72
N ALA A 57 8.98 2.61 10.64
CA ALA A 57 7.89 3.58 10.83
C ALA A 57 7.83 4.09 12.29
N VAL A 58 8.01 3.20 13.27
CA VAL A 58 8.07 3.57 14.70
C VAL A 58 9.28 4.48 14.98
N ALA A 59 10.45 4.17 14.41
CA ALA A 59 11.63 5.00 14.54
C ALA A 59 11.42 6.42 13.95
N ASP A 60 10.84 6.53 12.75
CA ASP A 60 10.53 7.84 12.15
C ASP A 60 9.50 8.62 12.97
N LEU A 61 8.47 7.94 13.48
CA LEU A 61 7.45 8.57 14.33
C LEU A 61 8.06 9.13 15.62
N LYS A 62 8.97 8.39 16.26
CA LYS A 62 9.67 8.81 17.48
C LYS A 62 10.45 10.11 17.26
N VAL A 63 11.19 10.21 16.16
CA VAL A 63 11.93 11.43 15.78
C VAL A 63 10.99 12.62 15.57
N ARG A 64 9.82 12.41 14.95
CA ARG A 64 8.83 13.48 14.74
C ARG A 64 8.20 13.94 16.05
N VAL A 65 7.90 13.02 16.95
CA VAL A 65 7.38 13.33 18.29
C VAL A 65 8.40 14.14 19.09
N ASP A 66 9.67 13.75 19.10
CA ASP A 66 10.72 14.50 19.78
C ASP A 66 10.90 15.92 19.20
N ARG A 67 10.79 16.05 17.87
CA ARG A 67 10.84 17.36 17.20
C ARG A 67 9.64 18.23 17.60
N LEU A 68 8.44 17.67 17.63
CA LEU A 68 7.23 18.37 18.07
C LEU A 68 7.33 18.79 19.53
N GLN A 69 7.82 17.91 20.41
CA GLN A 69 8.07 18.21 21.82
C GLN A 69 8.99 19.42 21.97
N SER A 70 10.16 19.39 21.33
CA SER A 70 11.13 20.50 21.43
C SER A 70 10.60 21.82 20.84
N PHE A 71 9.75 21.75 19.81
CA PHE A 71 9.07 22.92 19.25
C PHE A 71 8.04 23.47 20.24
N TYR A 72 7.29 22.59 20.87
CA TYR A 72 6.29 22.90 21.87
C TYR A 72 6.88 23.55 23.12
N ASP A 73 7.95 22.98 23.68
CA ASP A 73 8.65 23.51 24.85
C ASP A 73 9.14 24.96 24.61
N ARG A 74 9.59 25.25 23.38
CA ARG A 74 10.00 26.60 22.97
C ARG A 74 8.84 27.59 22.86
N ILE A 75 7.65 27.14 22.47
CA ILE A 75 6.46 27.97 22.37
C ILE A 75 5.92 28.27 23.77
N VAL A 76 5.78 27.25 24.62
CA VAL A 76 5.28 27.42 25.99
C VAL A 76 6.20 28.31 26.83
N ALA A 77 7.52 28.22 26.65
CA ALA A 77 8.48 29.11 27.32
C ALA A 77 8.32 30.59 26.95
N ARG A 78 7.62 30.91 25.84
CA ARG A 78 7.42 32.28 25.33
C ARG A 78 6.00 32.80 25.48
N LEU A 79 5.06 31.99 25.97
CA LEU A 79 3.65 32.36 26.11
C LEU A 79 3.33 33.00 27.47
N PRO A 80 2.53 34.08 27.51
CA PRO A 80 1.96 34.61 28.74
C PRO A 80 1.03 33.59 29.42
N ASP A 81 0.88 33.68 30.75
CA ASP A 81 0.11 32.69 31.55
C ASP A 81 -1.36 32.55 31.13
N ALA A 82 -1.97 33.59 30.56
CA ALA A 82 -3.36 33.58 30.10
C ALA A 82 -3.62 32.67 28.89
N ASP A 83 -2.60 32.40 28.07
CA ASP A 83 -2.73 31.58 26.85
C ASP A 83 -2.31 30.11 27.06
N LYS A 84 -1.69 29.77 28.19
CA LYS A 84 -1.23 28.40 28.50
C LYS A 84 -2.37 27.38 28.58
N ALA A 85 -3.59 27.82 28.90
CA ALA A 85 -4.77 26.98 28.98
C ALA A 85 -5.22 26.43 27.61
N SER A 86 -5.08 27.23 26.54
CA SER A 86 -5.37 26.82 25.15
C SER A 86 -4.43 25.71 24.65
N VAL A 87 -3.22 25.66 25.21
CA VAL A 87 -2.18 24.72 24.79
C VAL A 87 -2.23 23.39 25.58
N ALA A 88 -2.93 23.36 26.72
CA ALA A 88 -3.05 22.19 27.58
C ALA A 88 -3.68 20.97 26.88
N ASP A 89 -4.67 21.17 26.01
CA ASP A 89 -5.30 20.07 25.27
C ASP A 89 -4.33 19.40 24.30
N THR A 90 -3.43 20.18 23.69
CA THR A 90 -2.38 19.63 22.82
C THR A 90 -1.29 18.88 23.60
N LEU A 91 -1.02 19.24 24.86
CA LEU A 91 -0.16 18.45 25.76
C LEU A 91 -0.76 17.09 26.09
N VAL A 92 -2.06 17.07 26.42
CA VAL A 92 -2.77 15.82 26.73
C VAL A 92 -2.77 14.88 25.52
N ALA A 93 -2.93 15.41 24.31
CA ALA A 93 -2.84 14.61 23.07
C ALA A 93 -1.41 14.07 22.83
N LEU A 94 -0.38 14.86 23.11
CA LEU A 94 1.03 14.47 22.96
C LEU A 94 1.42 13.36 23.95
N ASP A 95 0.96 13.46 25.20
CA ASP A 95 1.21 12.45 26.23
C ASP A 95 0.50 11.12 25.92
N LYS A 96 -0.73 11.17 25.39
CA LYS A 96 -1.42 9.97 24.88
C LYS A 96 -0.64 9.30 23.75
N LEU A 97 -0.08 10.09 22.83
CA LEU A 97 0.71 9.55 21.72
C LEU A 97 2.00 8.88 22.22
N LYS A 98 2.68 9.48 23.21
CA LYS A 98 3.85 8.86 23.87
C LYS A 98 3.50 7.55 24.56
N ALA A 99 2.40 7.51 25.29
CA ALA A 99 1.93 6.30 25.96
C ALA A 99 1.67 5.18 24.95
N SER A 100 1.11 5.50 23.78
CA SER A 100 0.91 4.53 22.70
C SER A 100 2.23 4.01 22.12
N ILE A 101 3.24 4.87 21.95
CA ILE A 101 4.56 4.46 21.46
C ILE A 101 5.23 3.51 22.46
N LEU A 102 5.19 3.83 23.75
CA LEU A 102 5.74 2.96 24.81
C LEU A 102 5.05 1.60 24.87
N ALA A 103 3.73 1.57 24.67
CA ALA A 103 2.97 0.32 24.61
C ALA A 103 3.37 -0.53 23.39
N MET A 104 3.65 0.09 22.24
CA MET A 104 4.13 -0.60 21.04
C MET A 104 5.55 -1.15 21.22
N ASP A 105 6.46 -0.39 21.86
CA ASP A 105 7.83 -0.85 22.18
C ASP A 105 7.79 -2.08 23.10
N LYS A 106 6.95 -2.07 24.15
CA LYS A 106 6.79 -3.23 25.03
C LYS A 106 6.28 -4.47 24.28
N LYS A 107 5.32 -4.30 23.38
CA LYS A 107 4.77 -5.39 22.57
C LYS A 107 5.80 -5.95 21.58
N LYS A 108 6.73 -5.11 21.11
CA LYS A 108 7.86 -5.54 20.27
C LYS A 108 8.79 -6.46 21.06
N GLU A 109 9.17 -6.07 22.29
CA GLU A 109 10.03 -6.89 23.15
C GLU A 109 9.39 -8.26 23.46
N GLU A 110 8.08 -8.29 23.72
CA GLU A 110 7.33 -9.54 23.92
C GLU A 110 7.39 -10.44 22.66
N LEU A 111 7.23 -9.87 21.48
CA LEU A 111 7.26 -10.61 20.22
C LEU A 111 8.66 -11.13 19.87
N GLU A 112 9.71 -10.35 20.13
CA GLU A 112 11.11 -10.79 19.95
C GLU A 112 11.45 -11.99 20.83
N LYS A 113 10.93 -12.01 22.06
CA LYS A 113 11.08 -13.14 22.98
C LYS A 113 10.40 -14.41 22.47
N ASP A 114 9.21 -14.27 21.88
CA ASP A 114 8.48 -15.40 21.28
C ASP A 114 9.20 -15.96 20.03
N ILE A 115 9.79 -15.08 19.20
CA ILE A 115 10.60 -15.49 18.04
C ILE A 115 11.79 -16.32 18.49
N LEU A 116 12.55 -15.85 19.49
CA LEU A 116 13.69 -16.57 20.05
C LEU A 116 13.28 -17.94 20.62
N ALA A 117 12.14 -18.02 21.30
CA ALA A 117 11.61 -19.28 21.83
C ALA A 117 11.26 -20.26 20.70
N HIS A 118 10.68 -19.78 19.60
CA HIS A 118 10.36 -20.59 18.43
C HIS A 118 11.61 -21.05 17.67
N GLU A 119 12.62 -20.22 17.51
CA GLU A 119 13.91 -20.60 16.90
C GLU A 119 14.60 -21.72 17.70
N ALA A 120 14.60 -21.62 19.03
CA ALA A 120 15.12 -22.68 19.89
C ALA A 120 14.36 -24.01 19.74
N LEU A 121 13.04 -23.96 19.53
CA LEU A 121 12.22 -25.15 19.26
C LEU A 121 12.58 -25.79 17.91
N ILE A 122 12.80 -24.97 16.88
CA ILE A 122 13.19 -25.42 15.53
C ILE A 122 14.55 -26.13 15.58
N GLU A 123 15.53 -25.58 16.29
CA GLU A 123 16.85 -26.21 16.44
C GLU A 123 16.76 -27.55 17.19
N ARG A 124 15.89 -27.66 18.20
CA ARG A 124 15.60 -28.95 18.87
C ARG A 124 14.91 -29.96 17.95
N LEU A 125 14.07 -29.52 17.01
CA LEU A 125 13.43 -30.41 16.04
C LEU A 125 14.44 -30.90 14.99
N LYS A 126 15.37 -30.05 14.55
CA LYS A 126 16.44 -30.45 13.63
C LYS A 126 17.39 -31.47 14.24
N SER A 127 17.75 -31.32 15.52
CA SER A 127 18.67 -32.24 16.19
C SER A 127 18.07 -33.61 16.53
N ASN A 128 16.73 -33.71 16.59
CA ASN A 128 16.02 -34.96 16.89
C ASN A 128 15.64 -35.79 15.65
N ILE A 129 16.00 -35.36 14.43
CA ILE A 129 15.85 -36.15 13.20
C ILE A 129 17.24 -36.67 12.79
N PRO A 130 17.65 -37.90 13.15
CA PRO A 130 18.91 -38.46 12.70
C PRO A 130 18.83 -38.83 11.21
N VAL A 131 19.24 -37.88 10.35
CA VAL A 131 19.41 -38.07 8.89
C VAL A 131 20.40 -39.21 8.57
N ALA A 132 21.18 -39.67 9.55
CA ALA A 132 22.13 -40.76 9.43
C ALA A 132 21.52 -42.17 9.34
N GLN A 133 20.20 -42.35 9.51
CA GLN A 133 19.53 -43.65 9.37
C GLN A 133 18.81 -43.85 8.02
N ILE A 134 18.96 -42.94 7.05
CA ILE A 134 18.40 -43.13 5.72
C ILE A 134 19.31 -44.11 4.94
N PRO A 135 18.84 -45.31 4.57
CA PRO A 135 19.69 -46.31 3.90
C PRO A 135 20.17 -45.81 2.53
N ASP A 136 21.45 -46.06 2.19
CA ASP A 136 22.09 -45.57 0.95
C ASP A 136 21.36 -45.98 -0.35
N LYS A 137 20.53 -47.02 -0.32
CA LYS A 137 19.65 -47.40 -1.45
C LYS A 137 18.59 -46.34 -1.76
N MET A 138 18.04 -45.68 -0.74
CA MET A 138 17.09 -44.58 -0.90
C MET A 138 17.78 -43.31 -1.42
N ARG A 139 19.07 -43.13 -1.12
CA ARG A 139 19.87 -41.98 -1.56
C ARG A 139 20.13 -42.00 -3.07
N LYS A 140 20.31 -43.20 -3.65
CA LYS A 140 20.43 -43.39 -5.11
C LYS A 140 19.10 -43.21 -5.83
N GLU A 141 17.99 -43.73 -5.29
CA GLU A 141 16.66 -43.52 -5.90
C GLU A 141 16.20 -42.06 -5.84
N ILE A 142 16.55 -41.31 -4.78
CA ILE A 142 16.32 -39.85 -4.70
C ILE A 142 17.23 -39.08 -5.68
N GLY A 143 18.48 -39.53 -5.88
CA GLY A 143 19.39 -38.97 -6.87
C GLY A 143 18.92 -39.15 -8.31
N ASP A 144 18.29 -40.30 -8.62
CA ASP A 144 17.72 -40.57 -9.93
C ASP A 144 16.37 -39.85 -10.14
N LEU A 145 15.59 -39.59 -9.08
CA LEU A 145 14.39 -38.73 -9.13
C LEU A 145 14.70 -37.24 -9.34
N ALA A 146 15.92 -36.76 -9.03
CA ALA A 146 16.36 -35.42 -9.38
C ALA A 146 16.54 -35.20 -10.90
N SER A 147 16.54 -36.29 -11.69
CA SER A 147 16.57 -36.24 -13.17
C SER A 147 15.17 -36.16 -13.82
N CYS A 148 14.11 -35.99 -13.02
CA CYS A 148 12.74 -35.86 -13.54
C CYS A 148 12.56 -34.54 -14.31
N LYS A 149 12.68 -34.60 -15.64
CA LYS A 149 12.44 -33.51 -16.62
C LYS A 149 11.20 -32.63 -16.37
N LYS A 150 10.19 -33.16 -15.66
CA LYS A 150 8.96 -32.41 -15.32
C LYS A 150 9.16 -31.29 -14.28
N ALA A 151 10.12 -31.41 -13.37
CA ALA A 151 10.43 -30.33 -12.42
C ALA A 151 11.22 -29.19 -13.08
N THR A 152 12.00 -29.51 -14.13
CA THR A 152 12.80 -28.54 -14.91
C THR A 152 11.95 -27.76 -15.92
N GLU A 153 10.88 -28.36 -16.47
CA GLU A 153 9.91 -27.66 -17.35
C GLU A 153 8.98 -26.70 -16.59
N GLN A 154 8.67 -26.98 -15.32
CA GLN A 154 7.85 -26.10 -14.49
C GLN A 154 8.63 -24.96 -13.84
N LEU A 155 9.96 -25.05 -13.79
CA LEU A 155 10.83 -24.01 -13.25
C LEU A 155 10.70 -22.65 -13.99
N PRO A 156 10.69 -22.56 -15.33
CA PRO A 156 10.45 -21.29 -16.03
C PRO A 156 9.01 -20.77 -15.86
N VAL A 157 8.03 -21.66 -15.68
CA VAL A 157 6.63 -21.29 -15.40
C VAL A 157 6.49 -20.74 -13.97
N MET A 158 7.18 -21.33 -13.00
CA MET A 158 7.23 -20.82 -11.63
C MET A 158 8.07 -19.54 -11.52
N GLN A 159 9.15 -19.41 -12.29
CA GLN A 159 9.96 -18.17 -12.35
C GLN A 159 9.20 -17.02 -13.01
N SER A 160 8.44 -17.29 -14.08
CA SER A 160 7.56 -16.28 -14.70
C SER A 160 6.44 -15.88 -13.74
N LYS A 161 5.80 -16.84 -13.07
CA LYS A 161 4.77 -16.58 -12.06
C LYS A 161 5.33 -15.87 -10.81
N SER A 162 6.59 -16.14 -10.43
CA SER A 162 7.30 -15.42 -9.38
C SER A 162 7.59 -13.98 -9.77
N LYS A 163 8.00 -13.72 -11.02
CA LYS A 163 8.20 -12.36 -11.54
C LYS A 163 6.88 -11.59 -11.67
N GLU A 164 5.81 -12.26 -12.07
CA GLU A 164 4.46 -11.70 -12.09
C GLU A 164 4.00 -11.34 -10.67
N LEU A 165 4.17 -12.24 -9.70
CA LEU A 165 3.89 -11.99 -8.28
C LEU A 165 4.78 -10.91 -7.65
N GLU A 166 6.03 -10.76 -8.08
CA GLU A 166 6.90 -9.65 -7.67
C GLU A 166 6.42 -8.32 -8.25
N THR A 167 5.98 -8.33 -9.51
CA THR A 167 5.41 -7.15 -10.18
C THR A 167 4.09 -6.76 -9.52
N ASP A 168 3.25 -7.73 -9.19
CA ASP A 168 1.99 -7.52 -8.47
C ASP A 168 2.22 -7.07 -7.03
N ASN A 169 3.20 -7.63 -6.31
CA ASN A 169 3.58 -7.13 -4.98
C ASN A 169 4.10 -5.70 -5.04
N LYS A 170 4.87 -5.35 -6.08
CA LYS A 170 5.32 -3.98 -6.30
C LYS A 170 4.13 -3.06 -6.58
N ASN A 171 3.20 -3.48 -7.44
CA ASN A 171 1.97 -2.75 -7.74
C ASN A 171 1.09 -2.56 -6.49
N LEU A 172 0.90 -3.62 -5.70
CA LEU A 172 0.15 -3.56 -4.43
C LEU A 172 0.84 -2.68 -3.40
N ARG A 173 2.17 -2.66 -3.35
CA ARG A 173 2.95 -1.73 -2.52
C ARG A 173 2.79 -0.29 -2.96
N ASP A 174 2.77 -0.03 -4.26
CA ASP A 174 2.57 1.31 -4.80
C ASP A 174 1.12 1.77 -4.54
N ILE A 175 0.13 0.89 -4.72
CA ILE A 175 -1.27 1.13 -4.34
C ILE A 175 -1.40 1.36 -2.82
N ALA A 176 -0.71 0.58 -1.99
CA ALA A 176 -0.73 0.74 -0.54
C ALA A 176 -0.03 2.03 -0.10
N LYS A 177 1.08 2.42 -0.75
CA LYS A 177 1.71 3.73 -0.54
C LYS A 177 0.79 4.87 -0.94
N ASP A 178 0.07 4.73 -2.04
CA ASP A 178 -0.91 5.72 -2.48
C ASP A 178 -2.09 5.79 -1.50
N ALA A 179 -2.58 4.65 -0.99
CA ALA A 179 -3.65 4.58 0.01
C ALA A 179 -3.22 5.12 1.38
N ILE A 180 -1.96 4.88 1.80
CA ILE A 180 -1.38 5.45 3.02
C ILE A 180 -1.13 6.95 2.84
N ALA A 181 -0.66 7.39 1.68
CA ALA A 181 -0.54 8.79 1.34
C ALA A 181 -1.92 9.48 1.23
N GLN A 182 -2.98 8.73 0.90
CA GLN A 182 -4.36 9.19 0.89
C GLN A 182 -4.93 9.26 2.32
N ALA A 183 -4.67 8.26 3.16
CA ALA A 183 -5.04 8.27 4.58
C ALA A 183 -4.30 9.37 5.37
N ALA A 184 -3.04 9.67 5.01
CA ALA A 184 -2.29 10.80 5.55
C ALA A 184 -2.85 12.17 5.12
N ARG A 185 -3.66 12.23 4.05
CA ARG A 185 -4.38 13.44 3.61
C ARG A 185 -5.75 13.60 4.27
N CYS A 186 -6.29 12.55 4.90
CA CYS A 186 -7.53 12.62 5.69
C CYS A 186 -7.39 13.39 7.01
N GLY A 187 -6.17 13.87 7.35
CA GLY A 187 -5.91 14.77 8.47
C GLY A 187 -5.83 16.24 8.01
N GLY A 188 -6.96 16.81 7.59
CA GLY A 188 -7.20 18.26 7.48
C GLY A 188 -6.19 19.07 6.65
N LYS A 189 -6.47 19.24 5.34
CA LYS A 189 -6.11 20.40 4.48
C LYS A 189 -6.41 20.08 3.00
N GLY A 190 -7.68 20.13 2.60
CA GLY A 190 -8.07 20.39 1.21
C GLY A 190 -7.70 19.37 0.12
N GLU A 191 -7.42 18.10 0.45
CA GLU A 191 -7.21 17.00 -0.53
C GLU A 191 -7.98 15.72 -0.14
N GLU A 192 -9.26 15.84 0.16
CA GLU A 192 -10.15 14.74 0.56
C GLU A 192 -10.57 13.82 -0.59
N TYR A 193 -10.62 14.33 -1.83
CA TYR A 193 -11.14 13.59 -2.99
C TYR A 193 -10.05 13.04 -3.92
N VAL A 194 -10.28 11.89 -4.54
CA VAL A 194 -9.35 11.33 -5.54
C VAL A 194 -9.33 12.17 -6.82
N ALA A 195 -8.23 12.13 -7.59
CA ALA A 195 -8.18 12.80 -8.89
C ALA A 195 -9.19 12.18 -9.87
N CYS A 196 -10.05 13.01 -10.47
CA CYS A 196 -11.00 12.55 -11.49
C CYS A 196 -10.29 11.98 -12.72
N TRP A 197 -9.16 12.59 -13.10
CA TRP A 197 -8.38 12.14 -14.23
C TRP A 197 -7.00 11.65 -13.83
N ARG A 198 -6.74 10.42 -14.25
CA ARG A 198 -5.42 9.81 -14.25
C ARG A 198 -5.15 9.22 -15.61
N ASP A 199 -3.90 9.27 -15.97
CA ASP A 199 -3.36 8.58 -17.12
C ASP A 199 -3.53 7.06 -16.93
N ARG A 200 -4.05 6.36 -17.93
CA ARG A 200 -4.41 4.94 -17.79
C ARG A 200 -3.18 4.04 -17.62
N GLU A 201 -2.05 4.41 -18.23
CA GLU A 201 -0.81 3.64 -18.24
C GLU A 201 0.09 4.05 -17.07
N THR A 202 0.41 5.33 -16.96
CA THR A 202 1.36 5.87 -15.98
C THR A 202 0.74 6.15 -14.61
N LYS A 203 -0.60 6.11 -14.49
CA LYS A 203 -1.38 6.43 -13.28
C LYS A 203 -1.19 7.84 -12.71
N LYS A 204 -0.45 8.70 -13.42
CA LYS A 204 -0.19 10.09 -13.05
C LYS A 204 -1.46 10.94 -13.19
N ILE A 205 -1.58 11.95 -12.33
CA ILE A 205 -2.69 12.92 -12.35
C ILE A 205 -2.62 13.72 -13.66
N GLN A 206 -3.77 13.87 -14.31
CA GLN A 206 -3.94 14.73 -15.47
C GLN A 206 -4.67 16.02 -15.05
N TYR A 207 -4.25 17.14 -15.63
CA TYR A 207 -4.72 18.48 -15.27
C TYR A 207 -5.67 19.01 -16.33
N VAL A 208 -6.70 19.74 -15.91
CA VAL A 208 -7.70 20.31 -16.82
C VAL A 208 -7.19 21.62 -17.40
N PHE A 209 -6.82 22.58 -16.56
CA PHE A 209 -6.43 23.92 -16.99
C PHE A 209 -5.06 24.34 -16.49
N ASP A 210 -4.39 25.17 -17.28
CA ASP A 210 -3.36 26.10 -16.80
C ASP A 210 -4.06 27.42 -16.42
N VAL A 211 -3.90 27.86 -15.18
CA VAL A 211 -4.55 29.04 -14.63
C VAL A 211 -3.47 30.06 -14.29
N PHE A 212 -3.41 31.18 -15.02
CA PHE A 212 -2.43 32.24 -14.79
C PHE A 212 -3.10 33.39 -14.04
N LEU A 213 -2.70 33.63 -12.80
CA LEU A 213 -3.21 34.74 -11.99
C LEU A 213 -2.42 36.02 -12.28
N ASP A 214 -3.12 37.10 -12.66
CA ASP A 214 -2.55 38.44 -12.88
C ASP A 214 -3.42 39.49 -12.18
N GLY A 215 -3.27 39.55 -10.85
CA GLY A 215 -4.04 40.42 -9.96
C GLY A 215 -5.52 40.08 -9.98
N LYS A 216 -6.32 40.94 -10.63
CA LYS A 216 -7.78 40.80 -10.69
C LYS A 216 -8.29 39.87 -11.78
N SER A 217 -7.40 39.39 -12.64
CA SER A 217 -7.76 38.60 -13.80
C SER A 217 -7.07 37.25 -13.81
N VAL A 218 -7.72 36.30 -14.49
CA VAL A 218 -7.27 34.93 -14.69
C VAL A 218 -7.20 34.69 -16.18
N ARG A 219 -6.02 34.32 -16.67
CA ARG A 219 -5.88 33.79 -18.02
C ARG A 219 -5.91 32.28 -17.97
N VAL A 220 -6.75 31.65 -18.80
CA VAL A 220 -6.96 30.19 -18.78
C VAL A 220 -6.35 29.56 -20.03
N GLY A 221 -5.53 28.54 -19.83
CA GLY A 221 -4.95 27.72 -20.88
C GLY A 221 -5.46 26.28 -20.80
N ARG A 222 -5.50 25.61 -21.95
CA ARG A 222 -5.79 24.18 -22.01
C ARG A 222 -4.60 23.38 -21.48
N ARG A 223 -4.87 22.45 -20.56
CA ARG A 223 -3.87 21.50 -20.05
C ARG A 223 -4.27 20.03 -20.23
N TRP A 224 -5.54 19.74 -20.49
CA TRP A 224 -6.02 18.38 -20.66
C TRP A 224 -5.43 17.70 -21.92
N PRO A 225 -5.08 16.41 -21.83
CA PRO A 225 -4.53 15.65 -22.96
C PRO A 225 -5.59 15.34 -24.03
N ALA A 226 -5.15 14.97 -25.23
CA ALA A 226 -6.02 14.81 -26.39
C ALA A 226 -7.10 13.73 -26.21
N ASP A 227 -6.80 12.66 -25.48
CA ASP A 227 -7.71 11.56 -25.14
C ASP A 227 -8.87 11.98 -24.22
N ARG A 228 -8.77 13.15 -23.56
CA ARG A 228 -9.82 13.72 -22.71
C ARG A 228 -10.70 14.76 -23.41
N GLN A 229 -10.48 15.00 -24.70
CA GLN A 229 -11.21 16.04 -25.44
C GLN A 229 -12.71 15.77 -25.51
N GLU A 230 -13.11 14.52 -25.74
CA GLU A 230 -14.53 14.15 -25.82
C GLU A 230 -15.25 14.35 -24.48
N GLU A 231 -14.60 13.93 -23.40
CA GLU A 231 -15.09 14.17 -22.03
C GLU A 231 -15.20 15.68 -21.75
N MET A 232 -14.22 16.48 -22.19
CA MET A 232 -14.30 17.95 -22.07
C MET A 232 -15.45 18.56 -22.85
N ASN A 233 -15.72 18.05 -24.05
CA ASN A 233 -16.83 18.54 -24.88
C ASN A 233 -18.20 18.21 -24.28
N SER A 234 -18.28 17.22 -23.37
CA SER A 234 -19.52 16.87 -22.67
C SER A 234 -19.92 17.87 -21.59
N PHE A 235 -18.96 18.65 -21.08
CA PHE A 235 -19.28 19.71 -20.13
C PHE A 235 -19.84 20.93 -20.86
N PRO A 236 -20.89 21.56 -20.34
CA PRO A 236 -21.39 22.85 -20.82
C PRO A 236 -20.47 23.98 -20.34
N VAL A 237 -19.15 23.85 -20.57
CA VAL A 237 -18.21 24.96 -20.40
C VAL A 237 -18.52 25.92 -21.54
N GLU A 238 -18.79 27.18 -21.22
CA GLU A 238 -18.94 28.22 -22.24
C GLU A 238 -17.76 28.13 -23.21
N ARG A 239 -18.08 27.92 -24.50
CA ARG A 239 -17.11 27.55 -25.53
C ARG A 239 -15.92 28.51 -25.51
N SER A 240 -14.82 28.01 -24.95
CA SER A 240 -13.47 28.55 -24.91
C SER A 240 -13.19 29.68 -23.90
N LEU A 241 -13.12 29.33 -22.61
CA LEU A 241 -12.24 30.02 -21.65
C LEU A 241 -10.77 30.01 -22.10
N GLU A 242 -10.40 29.06 -22.95
CA GLU A 242 -9.05 28.91 -23.48
C GLU A 242 -8.60 30.18 -24.22
N GLY A 243 -7.44 30.70 -23.81
CA GLY A 243 -6.82 31.88 -24.40
C GLY A 243 -7.46 33.20 -23.97
N ARG A 244 -8.53 33.18 -23.17
CA ARG A 244 -9.19 34.39 -22.65
C ARG A 244 -8.62 34.79 -21.31
N THR A 245 -8.65 36.09 -21.07
CA THR A 245 -8.49 36.70 -19.75
C THR A 245 -9.88 36.99 -19.22
N VAL A 246 -10.25 36.37 -18.10
CA VAL A 246 -11.55 36.48 -17.44
C VAL A 246 -11.36 36.87 -15.97
N THR A 247 -12.42 37.25 -15.29
CA THR A 247 -12.42 37.37 -13.82
C THR A 247 -12.41 36.00 -13.15
N VAL A 248 -12.08 35.95 -11.86
CA VAL A 248 -12.17 34.70 -11.09
C VAL A 248 -13.62 34.23 -11.03
N GLU A 249 -14.57 35.13 -10.83
CA GLU A 249 -16.00 34.84 -10.82
C GLU A 249 -16.47 34.17 -12.11
N GLU A 250 -16.12 34.76 -13.25
CA GLU A 250 -16.45 34.19 -14.56
C GLU A 250 -15.80 32.81 -14.73
N PHE A 251 -14.52 32.67 -14.37
CA PHE A 251 -13.84 31.37 -14.42
C PHE A 251 -14.56 30.29 -13.60
N LEU A 252 -14.91 30.60 -12.35
CA LEU A 252 -15.61 29.67 -11.47
C LEU A 252 -17.02 29.35 -11.99
N HIS A 253 -17.75 30.37 -12.47
CA HIS A 253 -19.08 30.18 -13.03
C HIS A 253 -19.05 29.30 -14.28
N SER A 254 -18.19 29.61 -15.25
CA SER A 254 -18.08 28.86 -16.50
C SER A 254 -17.53 27.43 -16.30
N THR A 255 -16.88 27.14 -15.16
CA THR A 255 -16.38 25.80 -14.82
C THR A 255 -17.22 25.06 -13.77
N GLN A 256 -18.33 25.65 -13.32
CA GLN A 256 -19.21 25.09 -12.30
C GLN A 256 -19.71 23.68 -12.64
N ALA A 257 -19.97 23.40 -13.93
CA ALA A 257 -20.42 22.08 -14.35
C ALA A 257 -19.35 20.99 -14.16
N ILE A 258 -18.07 21.33 -14.37
CA ILE A 258 -16.94 20.43 -14.11
C ILE A 258 -16.85 20.14 -12.61
N PHE A 259 -16.96 21.18 -11.79
CA PHE A 259 -16.95 21.04 -10.33
C PHE A 259 -18.11 20.18 -9.83
N ALA A 260 -19.34 20.49 -10.25
CA ALA A 260 -20.54 19.76 -9.84
C ALA A 260 -20.44 18.27 -10.19
N LYS A 261 -19.96 17.92 -11.39
CA LYS A 261 -19.71 16.53 -11.76
C LYS A 261 -18.68 15.87 -10.85
N SER A 262 -17.57 16.55 -10.58
CA SER A 262 -16.53 15.98 -9.71
C SER A 262 -17.03 15.69 -8.30
N VAL A 263 -17.87 16.58 -7.73
CA VAL A 263 -18.53 16.33 -6.44
C VAL A 263 -19.42 15.09 -6.51
N GLY A 264 -20.25 14.96 -7.56
CA GLY A 264 -21.12 13.79 -7.75
C GLY A 264 -20.36 12.48 -7.90
N ASP A 265 -19.19 12.51 -8.52
CA ASP A 265 -18.34 11.34 -8.76
C ASP A 265 -17.37 11.06 -7.58
N ASN A 266 -17.47 11.81 -6.47
CA ASN A 266 -16.54 11.74 -5.33
C ASN A 266 -15.05 11.88 -5.73
N CYS A 267 -14.78 12.77 -6.68
CA CYS A 267 -13.44 13.07 -7.17
C CYS A 267 -13.21 14.59 -7.25
N ARG A 268 -11.98 15.01 -7.54
CA ARG A 268 -11.66 16.40 -7.84
C ARG A 268 -10.77 16.52 -9.07
N HIS A 269 -11.07 17.50 -9.91
CA HIS A 269 -10.22 17.86 -11.03
C HIS A 269 -9.04 18.72 -10.56
N PHE A 270 -7.90 18.57 -11.23
CA PHE A 270 -6.68 19.29 -10.90
C PHE A 270 -6.39 20.39 -11.93
N VAL A 271 -5.87 21.52 -11.47
CA VAL A 271 -5.38 22.64 -12.29
C VAL A 271 -3.94 22.97 -11.95
N VAL A 272 -3.20 23.53 -12.90
CA VAL A 272 -1.88 24.09 -12.66
C VAL A 272 -2.03 25.59 -12.49
N ILE A 273 -1.67 26.13 -11.33
CA ILE A 273 -1.76 27.57 -11.07
C ILE A 273 -0.38 28.20 -11.24
N HIS A 274 -0.29 29.19 -12.12
CA HIS A 274 0.89 29.99 -12.39
C HIS A 274 0.69 31.42 -11.85
N GLY A 275 1.75 31.99 -11.27
CA GLY A 275 1.76 33.37 -10.78
C GLY A 275 3.18 33.87 -10.54
N ASP A 276 3.35 35.19 -10.45
CA ASP A 276 4.62 35.82 -10.04
C ASP A 276 4.53 36.16 -8.55
N ARG A 277 5.39 35.54 -7.73
CA ARG A 277 5.39 35.73 -6.28
C ARG A 277 5.60 37.18 -5.87
N ARG A 278 6.31 37.96 -6.70
CA ARG A 278 6.58 39.38 -6.45
C ARG A 278 5.36 40.26 -6.68
N LYS A 279 4.35 39.75 -7.39
CA LYS A 279 3.05 40.41 -7.63
C LYS A 279 1.92 39.84 -6.77
N MET A 280 2.23 38.92 -5.86
CA MET A 280 1.26 38.28 -4.97
C MET A 280 0.80 39.28 -3.91
N ASP A 281 -0.36 39.90 -4.13
CA ASP A 281 -1.05 40.74 -3.16
C ASP A 281 -2.18 39.97 -2.46
N GLY A 282 -2.89 40.63 -1.53
CA GLY A 282 -4.02 40.02 -0.83
C GLY A 282 -5.13 39.55 -1.78
N THR A 283 -5.39 40.32 -2.84
CA THR A 283 -6.38 40.00 -3.88
C THR A 283 -6.01 38.73 -4.65
N MET A 284 -4.76 38.63 -5.12
CA MET A 284 -4.26 37.47 -5.84
C MET A 284 -4.24 36.22 -4.95
N PHE A 285 -3.95 36.38 -3.66
CA PHE A 285 -4.04 35.28 -2.69
C PHE A 285 -5.49 34.82 -2.47
N GLU A 286 -6.45 35.73 -2.35
CA GLU A 286 -7.87 35.37 -2.28
C GLU A 286 -8.34 34.63 -3.54
N HIS A 287 -7.96 35.14 -4.71
CA HIS A 287 -8.24 34.51 -6.00
C HIS A 287 -7.64 33.11 -6.10
N PHE A 288 -6.43 32.92 -5.60
CA PHE A 288 -5.78 31.63 -5.52
C PHE A 288 -6.54 30.63 -4.64
N ILE A 289 -7.02 31.06 -3.47
CA ILE A 289 -7.82 30.21 -2.57
C ILE A 289 -9.15 29.84 -3.23
N ARG A 290 -9.83 30.78 -3.87
CA ARG A 290 -11.12 30.52 -4.53
C ARG A 290 -11.01 29.52 -5.68
N VAL A 291 -9.91 29.58 -6.45
CA VAL A 291 -9.62 28.55 -7.46
C VAL A 291 -9.35 27.20 -6.79
N GLN A 292 -8.65 27.18 -5.65
CA GLN A 292 -8.38 25.96 -4.88
C GLN A 292 -9.64 25.30 -4.31
N ASP A 293 -10.65 26.09 -3.94
CA ASP A 293 -11.92 25.56 -3.44
C ASP A 293 -12.70 24.82 -4.54
N HIS A 294 -12.48 25.20 -5.80
CA HIS A 294 -13.11 24.63 -6.98
C HIS A 294 -12.28 23.48 -7.61
N PHE A 295 -10.96 23.54 -7.50
CA PHE A 295 -10.03 22.58 -8.10
C PHE A 295 -8.86 22.28 -7.18
N TYR A 296 -8.37 21.05 -7.20
CA TYR A 296 -7.05 20.79 -6.58
C TYR A 296 -5.94 21.35 -7.44
N LYS A 297 -4.81 21.70 -6.84
CA LYS A 297 -3.78 22.49 -7.51
C LYS A 297 -2.41 21.85 -7.50
N GLN A 298 -1.68 22.09 -8.60
CA GLN A 298 -0.22 22.16 -8.60
C GLN A 298 0.18 23.62 -8.82
N SER A 299 0.82 24.25 -7.83
CA SER A 299 1.23 25.65 -7.93
C SER A 299 2.67 25.79 -8.42
N ASN A 300 2.87 26.45 -9.56
CA ASN A 300 4.16 26.87 -10.10
C ASN A 300 4.28 28.39 -9.98
N ILE A 301 4.32 28.89 -8.75
CA ILE A 301 4.55 30.30 -8.47
C ILE A 301 6.06 30.53 -8.47
N LYS A 302 6.55 31.33 -9.42
CA LYS A 302 7.97 31.67 -9.54
C LYS A 302 8.28 33.00 -8.85
#